data_AF-A0ABD7U7E6-F1
#
_entry.id   AF-A0ABD7U7E6-F1
#
_cell.length_a   1.000
_cell.length_b   1.000
_cell.length_c   1.000
_cell.angle_alpha   90.00
_cell.angle_beta   90.00
_cell.angle_gamma   90.00
#
_symmetry.space_group_name_H-M   'P 1'
#
loop_
_entity.id
_entity.type
_entity.pdbx_description
1 polymer ?
#
loop_
_entity_poly.entity_id
_entity_poly.type
_entity_poly.pdbx_seq_one_letter_code
_entity_poly.pdbx_strand_id
1 'polypeptide(L)'
;MAYDDFVRQLLLFCQEEQNIILLCFAINYTVAEVKELNMRLEVEDDKSSLEIRLLIIKVLSILDSTFKVIQFRLDNPDLFPINIENSFDPDVYLANDVDMIDIMELICGLFYSHSVKNKIGNPVNFSELARVFEKGMNFKFADIYKKRDDVFKRKATKLTEFLNELIIAIKIESKNRGYL
;
A
#
# COMPACT_ATOMS: atom_id res chain seq x y z
N MET A 1 4.71 32.38 12.41
CA MET A 1 5.88 31.71 11.80
C MET A 1 6.17 30.38 12.47
N ALA A 2 6.70 30.30 13.70
CA ALA A 2 7.03 29.02 14.34
C ALA A 2 5.81 28.14 14.68
N TYR A 3 4.73 28.75 15.21
CA TYR A 3 3.48 28.03 15.46
C TYR A 3 2.88 27.45 14.16
N ASP A 4 2.81 28.26 13.11
CA ASP A 4 2.21 27.82 11.84
C ASP A 4 3.03 26.71 11.18
N ASP A 5 4.36 26.76 11.31
CA ASP A 5 5.26 25.70 10.86
C ASP A 5 5.02 24.39 11.64
N PHE A 6 4.91 24.46 12.97
CA PHE A 6 4.54 23.31 13.79
C PHE A 6 3.20 22.69 13.36
N VAL A 7 2.17 23.51 13.16
CA VAL A 7 0.85 23.03 12.69
C VAL A 7 0.96 22.35 11.33
N ARG A 8 1.76 22.91 10.42
CA ARG A 8 1.99 22.33 9.10
C ARG A 8 2.73 20.99 9.19
N GLN A 9 3.77 20.88 10.00
CA GLN A 9 4.51 19.64 10.21
C GLN A 9 3.63 18.56 10.85
N LEU A 10 2.83 18.94 11.86
CA LEU A 10 1.87 18.03 12.49
C LEU A 10 0.84 17.51 11.47
N LEU A 11 0.33 18.39 10.61
CA LEU A 11 -0.59 17.99 9.54
C LEU A 11 0.05 17.01 8.57
N LEU A 12 1.27 17.31 8.09
CA LEU A 12 2.00 16.43 7.17
C LEU A 12 2.25 15.06 7.80
N PHE A 13 2.71 15.02 9.05
CA PHE A 13 2.90 13.79 9.80
C PHE A 13 1.61 12.95 9.88
N CYS A 14 0.48 13.59 10.19
CA CYS A 14 -0.82 12.92 10.27
C CYS A 14 -1.35 12.42 8.93
N GLN A 15 -0.90 13.01 7.82
CA GLN A 15 -1.29 12.60 6.46
C GLN A 15 -0.43 11.43 5.95
N GLU A 16 0.87 11.45 6.25
CA GLU A 16 1.83 10.47 5.77
C GLU A 16 1.79 9.17 6.59
N GLU A 17 1.64 9.27 7.90
CA GLU A 17 1.66 8.10 8.78
C GLU A 17 0.30 7.40 8.85
N GLN A 18 0.27 6.12 8.48
CA GLN A 18 -0.95 5.29 8.52
C GLN A 18 -1.08 4.49 9.82
N ASN A 19 0.02 4.31 10.56
CA ASN A 19 0.05 3.61 11.83
C ASN A 19 -0.59 4.47 12.93
N ILE A 20 -1.85 4.19 13.23
CA ILE A 20 -2.63 4.88 14.27
C ILE A 20 -1.96 4.79 15.65
N ILE A 21 -1.29 3.68 15.97
CA ILE A 21 -0.58 3.51 17.24
C ILE A 21 0.59 4.49 17.32
N LEU A 22 1.37 4.62 16.24
CA LEU A 22 2.50 5.56 16.19
C LEU A 22 2.02 7.01 16.26
N LEU A 23 0.93 7.37 15.57
CA LEU A 23 0.30 8.69 15.66
C LEU A 23 -0.08 9.03 17.11
N CYS A 24 -0.75 8.10 17.81
CA CYS A 24 -1.12 8.28 19.22
C CYS A 24 0.10 8.49 20.11
N PHE A 25 1.14 7.66 19.96
CA PHE A 25 2.36 7.78 20.76
C PHE A 25 3.08 9.11 20.53
N ALA A 26 3.28 9.51 19.27
CA ALA A 26 3.98 10.74 18.92
C ALA A 26 3.26 11.98 19.48
N ILE A 27 1.93 12.04 19.37
CA ILE A 27 1.16 13.16 19.90
C ILE A 27 1.17 13.19 21.42
N ASN A 28 0.93 12.06 22.09
CA ASN A 28 0.94 12.01 23.54
C ASN A 28 2.31 12.35 24.14
N TYR A 29 3.39 11.90 23.49
CA TYR A 29 4.75 12.28 23.85
C TYR A 29 4.95 13.79 23.71
N THR A 30 4.58 14.37 22.57
CA THR A 30 4.69 15.82 22.33
C THR A 30 3.88 16.63 23.34
N VAL A 31 2.69 16.18 23.72
CA VAL A 31 1.87 16.82 24.76
C VAL A 31 2.59 16.80 26.11
N ALA A 32 3.25 15.70 26.48
CA ALA A 32 4.00 15.60 27.73
C ALA A 32 5.17 16.60 27.76
N GLU A 33 5.97 16.64 26.69
CA GLU A 33 7.09 17.59 26.55
C GLU A 33 6.63 19.05 26.63
N VAL A 34 5.56 19.39 25.91
CA VAL A 34 5.03 20.78 25.92
C VAL A 34 4.47 21.16 27.30
N LYS A 35 3.84 20.22 28.02
CA LYS A 35 3.39 20.46 29.41
C LYS A 35 4.56 20.68 30.35
N GLU A 36 5.64 19.92 30.22
CA GLU A 36 6.86 20.14 31.01
C GLU A 36 7.44 21.54 30.76
N LEU A 37 7.54 21.93 29.47
CA LEU A 37 8.01 23.28 29.09
C LEU A 37 7.13 24.38 29.70
N ASN A 38 5.81 24.19 29.73
CA ASN A 38 4.89 25.14 30.36
C ASN A 38 5.19 25.32 31.86
N MET A 39 5.38 24.22 32.59
CA MET A 39 5.68 24.27 34.03
C MET A 39 6.98 25.02 34.33
N ARG A 40 7.99 24.87 33.47
CA ARG A 40 9.28 25.56 33.62
C ARG A 40 9.17 27.08 33.42
N LEU A 41 8.22 27.53 32.60
CA LEU A 41 8.00 28.95 32.30
C LEU A 41 7.18 29.69 33.35
N GLU A 42 6.45 28.98 34.22
CA GLU A 42 5.67 29.58 35.32
C GLU A 42 6.55 30.27 36.39
N VAL A 43 7.89 30.17 36.28
CA VAL A 43 8.87 30.72 37.22
C VAL A 43 9.28 32.17 36.89
N GLU A 44 9.03 32.67 35.68
CA GLU A 44 9.47 34.00 35.22
C GLU A 44 8.28 34.91 34.82
N ASP A 45 8.11 36.03 35.52
CA ASP A 45 7.00 36.98 35.32
C ASP A 45 7.45 38.23 34.54
N ASP A 46 7.57 38.08 33.22
CA ASP A 46 7.70 39.21 32.30
C ASP A 46 6.70 39.12 31.13
N LYS A 47 6.59 40.21 30.35
CA LYS A 47 5.66 40.30 29.22
C LYS A 47 5.95 39.27 28.11
N SER A 48 7.20 38.86 27.94
CA SER A 48 7.60 37.86 26.95
C SER A 48 7.14 36.45 27.36
N SER A 49 7.18 36.15 28.67
CA SER A 49 6.63 34.92 29.26
C SER A 49 5.13 34.78 29.03
N LEU A 50 4.36 35.87 28.98
CA LEU A 50 2.93 35.84 28.64
C LEU A 50 2.69 35.39 27.19
N GLU A 51 3.44 35.93 26.23
CA GLU A 51 3.30 35.60 24.80
C GLU A 51 3.69 34.14 24.52
N ILE A 52 4.72 33.62 25.19
CA ILE A 52 5.14 32.22 25.09
C ILE A 52 4.07 31.29 25.70
N ARG A 53 3.50 31.64 26.85
CA ARG A 53 2.40 30.88 27.47
C ARG A 53 1.20 30.76 26.54
N LEU A 54 0.81 31.85 25.85
CA LEU A 54 -0.27 31.81 24.86
C LEU A 54 0.04 30.87 23.69
N LEU A 55 1.29 30.83 23.21
CA LEU A 55 1.71 29.90 22.15
C LEU A 55 1.63 28.45 22.61
N ILE A 56 2.07 28.15 23.83
CA ILE A 56 1.99 26.80 24.43
C ILE A 56 0.54 26.34 24.54
N ILE A 57 -0.37 27.19 25.02
CA ILE A 57 -1.80 26.89 25.11
C ILE A 57 -2.35 26.54 23.72
N LYS A 58 -1.99 27.28 22.68
CA LYS A 58 -2.41 26.98 21.30
C LYS A 58 -1.86 25.64 20.80
N VAL A 59 -0.59 25.33 21.09
CA VAL A 59 0.04 24.04 20.72
C VAL A 59 -0.64 22.88 21.42
N LEU A 60 -0.90 22.99 22.73
CA LEU A 60 -1.62 21.95 23.47
C LEU A 60 -3.05 21.75 22.95
N SER A 61 -3.75 22.84 22.63
CA SER A 61 -5.11 22.79 22.07
C SER A 61 -5.16 22.07 20.71
N ILE A 62 -4.20 22.35 19.83
CA ILE A 62 -4.17 21.68 18.53
C ILE A 62 -3.77 20.20 18.65
N LEU A 63 -2.81 19.87 19.54
CA LEU A 63 -2.45 18.48 19.81
C LEU A 63 -3.62 17.67 20.38
N ASP A 64 -4.38 18.24 21.32
CA ASP A 64 -5.59 17.61 21.87
C ASP A 64 -6.66 17.39 20.79
N SER A 65 -6.87 18.39 19.93
CA SER A 65 -7.81 18.28 18.81
C SER A 65 -7.39 17.20 17.82
N THR A 66 -6.10 17.13 17.46
CA THR A 66 -5.56 16.10 16.58
C THR A 66 -5.67 14.71 17.21
N PHE A 67 -5.38 14.57 18.50
CA PHE A 67 -5.54 13.31 19.21
C PHE A 67 -6.98 12.82 19.18
N LYS A 68 -7.96 13.70 19.38
CA LYS A 68 -9.39 13.36 19.28
C LYS A 68 -9.78 12.85 17.89
N VAL A 69 -9.24 13.44 16.83
CA VAL A 69 -9.46 12.95 15.45
C VAL A 69 -8.89 11.55 15.27
N ILE A 70 -7.68 11.29 15.79
CA ILE A 70 -7.07 9.96 15.71
C ILE A 70 -7.84 8.94 16.55
N GLN A 71 -8.29 9.31 17.73
CA GLN A 71 -9.12 8.45 18.57
C GLN A 71 -10.46 8.15 17.87
N PHE A 72 -11.09 9.13 17.24
CA PHE A 72 -12.28 8.91 16.42
C PHE A 72 -12.02 7.90 15.28
N ARG A 73 -10.85 7.98 14.63
CA ARG A 73 -10.45 6.98 13.62
C ARG A 73 -10.26 5.58 14.22
N LEU A 74 -9.64 5.50 15.40
CA LEU A 74 -9.43 4.24 16.12
C LEU A 74 -10.76 3.58 16.52
N ASP A 75 -11.71 4.38 16.99
CA ASP A 75 -13.03 3.93 17.44
C ASP A 75 -13.95 3.57 16.26
N ASN A 76 -13.65 4.05 15.04
CA ASN A 76 -14.46 3.86 13.84
C ASN A 76 -13.63 3.34 12.65
N PRO A 77 -12.98 2.16 12.75
CA PRO A 77 -12.07 1.65 11.73
C PRO A 77 -12.77 1.45 10.37
N ASP A 78 -14.06 1.13 10.36
CA ASP A 78 -14.85 0.93 9.14
C ASP A 78 -15.04 2.22 8.32
N LEU A 79 -14.99 3.39 8.96
CA LEU A 79 -15.06 4.70 8.29
C LEU A 79 -13.71 5.14 7.69
N PHE A 80 -12.62 4.52 8.16
CA PHE A 80 -11.25 4.85 7.77
C PHE A 80 -10.48 3.58 7.40
N PRO A 81 -10.90 2.86 6.34
CA PRO A 81 -10.21 1.65 5.92
C PRO A 81 -8.75 1.99 5.62
N ILE A 82 -7.84 1.34 6.34
CA ILE A 82 -6.41 1.42 6.07
C ILE A 82 -6.22 0.87 4.64
N ASN A 83 -5.61 1.66 3.76
CA ASN A 83 -5.26 1.22 2.41
C ASN A 83 -4.10 0.23 2.50
N ILE A 84 -4.38 -0.98 2.97
CA ILE A 84 -3.45 -2.13 2.97
C ILE A 84 -3.04 -2.49 1.53
N GLU A 85 -3.74 -1.95 0.51
CA GLU A 85 -3.41 -2.13 -0.90
C GLU A 85 -1.95 -1.77 -1.25
N ASN A 86 -1.28 -0.90 -0.48
CA ASN A 86 0.10 -0.46 -0.73
C ASN A 86 1.19 -1.19 0.08
N SER A 87 0.84 -2.17 0.92
CA SER A 87 1.82 -2.91 1.75
C SER A 87 2.16 -4.31 1.25
N PHE A 88 1.68 -4.69 0.07
CA PHE A 88 2.11 -5.94 -0.54
C PHE A 88 3.51 -5.74 -1.11
N ASP A 89 4.51 -6.11 -0.33
CA ASP A 89 5.88 -6.27 -0.79
C ASP A 89 6.06 -7.74 -1.17
N PRO A 90 5.95 -8.10 -2.46
CA PRO A 90 6.14 -9.48 -2.88
C PRO A 90 7.59 -9.93 -2.69
N ASP A 91 7.80 -10.96 -1.87
CA ASP A 91 9.09 -11.68 -1.74
C ASP A 91 9.42 -12.56 -2.98
N VAL A 92 8.64 -12.45 -4.06
CA VAL A 92 8.76 -13.27 -5.26
C VAL A 92 8.74 -12.36 -6.49
N TYR A 93 9.65 -12.63 -7.42
CA TYR A 93 9.83 -11.86 -8.65
C TYR A 93 10.04 -12.80 -9.84
N LEU A 94 9.74 -12.31 -11.05
CA LEU A 94 10.06 -13.02 -12.28
C LEU A 94 11.57 -13.01 -12.55
N ALA A 95 12.09 -14.13 -13.06
CA ALA A 95 13.46 -14.17 -13.55
C ALA A 95 13.65 -13.16 -14.70
N ASN A 96 14.87 -12.64 -14.85
CA ASN A 96 15.19 -11.56 -15.79
C ASN A 96 14.99 -11.93 -17.27
N ASP A 97 14.95 -13.22 -17.58
CA ASP A 97 14.84 -13.80 -18.91
C ASP A 97 13.39 -14.10 -19.34
N VAL A 98 12.40 -13.88 -18.45
CA VAL A 98 10.99 -14.11 -18.77
C VAL A 98 10.44 -12.96 -19.64
N ASP A 99 9.89 -13.28 -20.81
CA ASP A 99 9.20 -12.30 -21.65
C ASP A 99 7.82 -11.97 -21.06
N MET A 100 7.48 -10.68 -21.02
CA MET A 100 6.17 -10.19 -20.60
C MET A 100 5.04 -10.73 -21.49
N ILE A 101 5.31 -11.08 -22.75
CA ILE A 101 4.31 -11.71 -23.63
C ILE A 101 3.95 -13.13 -23.16
N ASP A 102 4.89 -13.85 -22.55
CA ASP A 102 4.70 -15.21 -22.04
C ASP A 102 3.87 -15.19 -20.76
N ILE A 103 4.13 -14.22 -19.88
CA ILE A 103 3.25 -13.97 -18.72
C ILE A 103 1.85 -13.55 -19.17
N MET A 104 1.75 -12.74 -20.22
CA MET A 104 0.44 -12.37 -20.77
C MET A 104 -0.28 -13.57 -21.42
N GLU A 105 0.44 -14.51 -22.03
CA GLU A 105 -0.13 -15.76 -22.53
C GLU A 105 -0.82 -16.55 -21.40
N LEU A 106 -0.16 -16.67 -20.24
CA LEU A 106 -0.72 -17.32 -19.06
C LEU A 106 -1.97 -16.59 -18.54
N ILE A 107 -1.91 -15.25 -18.43
CA ILE A 107 -3.04 -14.42 -17.99
C ILE A 107 -4.22 -14.59 -18.94
N CYS A 108 -3.99 -14.59 -20.26
CA CYS A 108 -5.00 -14.86 -21.27
C CYS A 108 -5.60 -16.26 -21.08
N GLY A 109 -4.80 -17.31 -20.95
CA GLY A 109 -5.29 -18.67 -20.73
C GLY A 109 -6.21 -18.77 -19.51
N LEU A 110 -5.82 -18.17 -18.39
CA LEU A 110 -6.65 -18.10 -17.19
C LEU A 110 -7.94 -17.31 -17.39
N PHE A 111 -7.88 -16.16 -18.06
CA PHE A 111 -9.04 -15.31 -18.31
C PHE A 111 -10.08 -16.01 -19.19
N TYR A 112 -9.64 -16.55 -20.34
CA TYR A 112 -10.53 -17.16 -21.33
C TYR A 112 -10.98 -18.57 -20.96
N SER A 113 -10.30 -19.26 -20.03
CA SER A 113 -10.81 -20.50 -19.45
C SER A 113 -11.95 -20.27 -18.44
N HIS A 114 -12.20 -19.01 -18.04
CA HIS A 114 -13.17 -18.65 -17.01
C HIS A 114 -12.94 -19.32 -15.64
N SER A 115 -11.71 -19.77 -15.39
CA SER A 115 -11.32 -20.48 -14.17
C SER A 115 -11.12 -19.56 -12.96
N VAL A 116 -10.99 -18.24 -13.18
CA VAL A 116 -10.78 -17.26 -12.11
C VAL A 116 -12.10 -16.57 -11.76
N LYS A 117 -12.42 -16.57 -10.46
CA LYS A 117 -13.58 -15.87 -9.88
C LYS A 117 -13.13 -14.91 -8.80
N ASN A 118 -13.91 -13.87 -8.56
CA ASN A 118 -13.70 -12.98 -7.43
C ASN A 118 -14.15 -13.64 -6.11
N LYS A 119 -13.96 -12.96 -4.98
CA LYS A 119 -14.31 -13.45 -3.64
C LYS A 119 -15.79 -13.84 -3.46
N ILE A 120 -16.67 -13.36 -4.32
CA ILE A 120 -18.12 -13.59 -4.29
C ILE A 120 -18.52 -14.68 -5.33
N GLY A 121 -17.56 -15.23 -6.06
CA GLY A 121 -17.79 -16.28 -7.07
C GLY A 121 -18.14 -15.77 -8.47
N ASN A 122 -18.10 -14.46 -8.71
CA ASN A 122 -18.41 -13.88 -10.03
C ASN A 122 -17.18 -13.90 -10.96
N PRO A 123 -17.36 -13.91 -12.29
CA PRO A 123 -16.26 -13.74 -13.24
C PRO A 123 -15.47 -12.44 -12.96
N VAL A 124 -14.15 -12.51 -13.13
CA VAL A 124 -13.27 -11.34 -12.98
C VAL A 124 -13.13 -10.60 -14.31
N ASN A 125 -12.92 -9.28 -14.23
CA ASN A 125 -12.53 -8.50 -15.40
C ASN A 125 -11.06 -8.77 -15.77
N PHE A 126 -10.71 -8.60 -17.04
CA PHE A 126 -9.33 -8.85 -17.51
C PHE A 126 -8.31 -7.96 -16.80
N SER A 127 -8.63 -6.68 -16.60
CA SER A 127 -7.78 -5.71 -15.91
C SER A 127 -7.56 -6.07 -14.43
N GLU A 128 -8.59 -6.60 -13.76
CA GLU A 128 -8.47 -7.07 -12.37
C GLU A 128 -7.51 -8.25 -12.29
N LEU A 129 -7.63 -9.21 -13.21
CA LEU A 129 -6.72 -10.35 -13.27
C LEU A 129 -5.28 -9.92 -13.55
N ALA A 130 -5.06 -9.04 -14.54
CA ALA A 130 -3.72 -8.53 -14.85
C ALA A 130 -3.09 -7.82 -13.63
N ARG A 131 -3.88 -7.01 -12.90
CA ARG A 131 -3.42 -6.32 -11.68
C ARG A 131 -2.99 -7.28 -10.58
N VAL A 132 -3.65 -8.43 -10.46
CA VAL A 132 -3.25 -9.48 -9.50
C VAL A 132 -1.87 -10.04 -9.84
N PHE A 133 -1.57 -10.26 -11.12
CA PHE A 133 -0.25 -10.73 -11.56
C PHE A 133 0.84 -9.67 -11.37
N GLU A 134 0.57 -8.43 -11.78
CA GLU A 134 1.50 -7.29 -11.59
C GLU A 134 1.90 -7.14 -10.12
N LYS A 135 0.89 -7.14 -9.23
CA LYS A 135 1.10 -7.06 -7.79
C LYS A 135 1.81 -8.30 -7.26
N GLY A 136 1.36 -9.49 -7.66
CA GLY A 136 1.87 -10.78 -7.18
C GLY A 136 3.32 -11.07 -7.50
N MET A 137 3.83 -10.56 -8.63
CA MET A 137 5.16 -10.88 -9.17
C MET A 137 6.06 -9.64 -9.32
N ASN A 138 5.68 -8.52 -8.71
CA ASN A 138 6.42 -7.26 -8.69
C ASN A 138 6.80 -6.69 -10.07
N PHE A 139 5.87 -6.64 -11.01
CA PHE A 139 6.11 -6.04 -12.32
C PHE A 139 4.91 -5.20 -12.78
N LYS A 140 5.09 -4.41 -13.82
CA LYS A 140 3.99 -3.66 -14.47
C LYS A 140 4.05 -3.81 -15.97
N PHE A 141 2.89 -4.04 -16.58
CA PHE A 141 2.72 -3.90 -18.02
C PHE A 141 2.64 -2.42 -18.38
N ALA A 142 3.30 -2.02 -19.46
CA ALA A 142 3.13 -0.67 -20.01
C ALA A 142 1.69 -0.44 -20.52
N ASP A 143 1.10 -1.47 -21.12
CA ASP A 143 -0.29 -1.48 -21.58
C ASP A 143 -0.78 -2.94 -21.64
N ILE A 144 -1.72 -3.27 -20.75
CA ILE A 144 -2.26 -4.62 -20.63
C ILE A 144 -3.07 -5.06 -21.86
N TYR A 145 -3.74 -4.14 -22.55
CA TYR A 145 -4.58 -4.48 -23.69
C TYR A 145 -3.75 -4.62 -24.96
N LYS A 146 -2.75 -3.76 -25.14
CA LYS A 146 -1.78 -3.93 -26.22
C LYS A 146 -1.01 -5.24 -26.06
N LYS A 147 -0.53 -5.56 -24.86
CA LYS A 147 0.20 -6.81 -24.62
C LYS A 147 -0.69 -8.04 -24.81
N ARG A 148 -1.98 -7.96 -24.44
CA ARG A 148 -2.98 -8.98 -24.76
C ARG A 148 -3.12 -9.17 -26.28
N ASP A 149 -3.25 -8.09 -27.03
CA ASP A 149 -3.31 -8.15 -28.50
C ASP A 149 -2.04 -8.74 -29.10
N ASP A 150 -0.87 -8.41 -28.55
CA ASP A 150 0.42 -8.94 -29.00
C ASP A 150 0.46 -10.47 -28.89
N VAL A 151 -0.12 -11.06 -27.82
CA VAL A 151 -0.25 -12.52 -27.68
C VAL A 151 -1.01 -13.11 -28.88
N PHE A 152 -2.15 -12.53 -29.24
CA PHE A 152 -3.00 -13.03 -30.34
C PHE A 152 -2.44 -12.76 -31.74
N LYS A 153 -1.54 -11.78 -31.88
CA LYS A 153 -0.86 -11.47 -33.15
C LYS A 153 0.37 -12.34 -33.40
N ARG A 154 0.80 -13.17 -32.43
CA ARG A 154 1.94 -14.07 -32.62
C ARG A 154 1.68 -15.08 -33.74
N LYS A 155 2.76 -15.57 -34.35
CA LYS A 155 2.71 -16.69 -35.29
C LYS A 155 2.10 -17.90 -34.60
N ALA A 156 1.37 -18.74 -35.34
CA ALA A 156 0.69 -19.92 -34.80
C ALA A 156 1.60 -20.83 -33.96
N THR A 157 2.87 -20.99 -34.36
CA THR A 157 3.88 -21.78 -33.63
C THR A 157 4.26 -21.18 -32.27
N LYS A 158 4.12 -19.87 -32.11
CA LYS A 158 4.45 -19.11 -30.89
C LYS A 158 3.24 -18.77 -30.02
N LEU A 159 2.03 -18.98 -30.53
CA LEU A 159 0.80 -18.51 -29.89
C LEU A 159 0.60 -19.07 -28.48
N THR A 160 1.02 -20.33 -28.26
CA THR A 160 0.92 -21.04 -26.98
C THR A 160 2.25 -21.67 -26.54
N GLU A 161 3.37 -21.12 -27.01
CA GLU A 161 4.70 -21.70 -26.80
C GLU A 161 5.04 -21.83 -25.32
N PHE A 162 4.79 -20.78 -24.52
CA PHE A 162 5.10 -20.79 -23.10
C PHE A 162 4.23 -21.78 -22.32
N LEU A 163 2.92 -21.84 -22.57
CA LEU A 163 2.04 -22.82 -21.94
C LEU A 163 2.47 -24.27 -22.27
N ASN A 164 2.95 -24.52 -23.49
CA ASN A 164 3.50 -25.83 -23.86
C ASN A 164 4.78 -26.16 -23.07
N GLU A 165 5.67 -25.18 -22.86
CA GLU A 165 6.86 -25.35 -22.00
C GLU A 165 6.46 -25.69 -20.55
N LEU A 166 5.46 -25.01 -19.99
CA LEU A 166 4.94 -25.32 -18.65
C LEU A 166 4.35 -26.74 -18.57
N ILE A 167 3.62 -27.18 -19.60
CA ILE A 167 3.11 -28.56 -19.69
C ILE A 167 4.28 -29.56 -19.69
N ILE A 168 5.35 -29.29 -20.44
CA ILE A 168 6.54 -30.15 -20.49
C ILE A 168 7.21 -30.20 -19.12
N ALA A 169 7.39 -29.06 -18.44
CA ALA A 169 7.99 -28.99 -17.11
C ALA A 169 7.24 -29.88 -16.09
N ILE A 170 5.90 -29.82 -16.08
CA ILE A 170 5.07 -30.67 -15.22
C ILE A 170 5.22 -32.17 -15.57
N LYS A 171 5.25 -32.52 -16.86
CA LYS A 171 5.45 -33.91 -17.29
C LYS A 171 6.81 -34.47 -16.88
N ILE A 172 7.87 -33.67 -16.99
CA ILE A 172 9.22 -34.04 -16.53
C ILE A 172 9.20 -34.31 -15.03
N GLU A 173 8.64 -33.40 -14.23
CA GLU A 173 8.57 -33.57 -12.78
C GLU A 173 7.71 -34.78 -12.37
N SER A 174 6.61 -35.03 -13.08
CA SER A 174 5.77 -36.21 -12.87
C SER A 174 6.54 -37.52 -13.10
N LYS A 175 7.33 -37.59 -14.18
CA LYS A 175 8.21 -38.72 -14.47
C LYS A 175 9.30 -38.89 -13.41
N ASN A 176 9.91 -37.78 -12.96
CA ASN A 176 10.94 -37.81 -11.90
C ASN A 176 10.39 -38.37 -10.58
N ARG A 177 9.09 -38.18 -10.32
CA ARG A 177 8.38 -38.73 -9.15
C ARG A 177 7.85 -40.16 -9.36
N GLY A 178 7.95 -40.72 -10.56
CA GLY A 178 7.51 -42.08 -10.87
C GLY A 178 6.01 -42.25 -11.15
N TYR A 179 5.28 -41.17 -11.46
CA TYR A 179 3.86 -41.25 -11.81
C TYR A 179 3.62 -41.55 -13.31
N LEU A 180 4.63 -41.33 -14.17
CA LEU A 180 4.62 -41.55 -15.62
C LEU A 180 5.80 -42.42 -16.07
#